data_AF-A0A2E7SGN8-F1
#
_entry.id   AF-A0A2E7SGN8-F1
#
_cell.length_a   1.000
_cell.length_b   1.000
_cell.length_c   1.000
_cell.angle_alpha   90.00
_cell.angle_beta   90.00
_cell.angle_gamma   90.00
#
_symmetry.space_group_name_H-M   'P 1'
#
loop_
_entity.id
_entity.type
_entity.pdbx_description
1 polymer ?
#
loop_
_entity_poly.entity_id
_entity_poly.type
_entity_poly.pdbx_seq_one_letter_code
_entity_poly.pdbx_strand_id
1 'polypeptide(L)'
;MDEIERLSLEHSRERFEIIEGERSADLGILLADAMIYAIGFISVVIALADIALTINPLDWIWSEGDVILLSSGAALWICSQSLNDFKRLLPLWLRMALKMGIGPKAFSDQSKSAQRRRATTLIIASLLSIIIGWRISNLGGNIVTRVGIEFHFVIYAVAVGLLLLGMHWFRIIGSDRTIEQFDR
;
A
#
# COMPACT_ATOMS: atom_id res chain seq x y z
N MET A 1 33.96 33.33 -6.32
CA MET A 1 32.74 32.51 -6.40
C MET A 1 32.49 32.09 -4.98
N ASP A 2 31.54 32.79 -4.36
CA ASP A 2 31.50 32.95 -2.91
C ASP A 2 30.86 31.72 -2.28
N GLU A 3 31.44 31.26 -1.17
CA GLU A 3 31.02 30.06 -0.43
C GLU A 3 29.53 30.09 -0.03
N ILE A 4 28.99 31.30 0.14
CA ILE A 4 27.57 31.57 0.37
C ILE A 4 26.68 31.14 -0.81
N GLU A 5 27.12 31.35 -2.05
CA GLU A 5 26.39 30.95 -3.26
C GLU A 5 26.33 29.43 -3.36
N ARG A 6 27.44 28.74 -3.04
CA ARG A 6 27.50 27.27 -3.04
C ARG A 6 26.60 26.65 -1.97
N LEU A 7 26.62 27.20 -0.75
CA LEU A 7 25.73 26.78 0.34
C LEU A 7 24.25 27.03 0.00
N SER A 8 23.93 28.15 -0.65
CA SER A 8 22.55 28.44 -1.06
C SER A 8 22.04 27.47 -2.14
N LEU A 9 22.92 27.04 -3.05
CA LEU A 9 22.61 26.07 -4.10
C LEU A 9 22.47 24.65 -3.54
N GLU A 10 23.35 24.25 -2.62
CA GLU A 10 23.26 22.96 -1.91
C GLU A 10 21.95 22.89 -1.11
N HIS A 11 21.63 23.91 -0.32
CA HIS A 11 20.40 23.95 0.49
C HIS A 11 19.12 24.02 -0.37
N SER A 12 19.16 24.76 -1.49
CA SER A 12 18.04 24.80 -2.43
C SER A 12 17.83 23.44 -3.09
N ARG A 13 18.90 22.76 -3.50
CA ARG A 13 18.82 21.44 -4.12
C ARG A 13 18.31 20.39 -3.16
N GLU A 14 18.78 20.36 -1.92
CA GLU A 14 18.24 19.47 -0.88
C GLU A 14 16.75 19.71 -0.66
N ARG A 15 16.33 20.98 -0.59
CA ARG A 15 14.92 21.34 -0.42
C ARG A 15 14.06 20.94 -1.63
N PHE A 16 14.57 21.06 -2.86
CA PHE A 16 13.88 20.58 -4.07
C PHE A 16 13.79 19.05 -4.10
N GLU A 17 14.86 18.32 -3.73
CA GLU A 17 14.87 16.86 -3.65
C GLU A 17 13.85 16.35 -2.60
N ILE A 18 13.70 17.05 -1.47
CA ILE A 18 12.69 16.74 -0.44
C ILE A 18 11.27 16.96 -1.00
N ILE A 19 10.99 18.12 -1.62
CA ILE A 19 9.66 18.45 -2.15
C ILE A 19 9.24 17.50 -3.29
N GLU A 20 10.18 17.15 -4.18
CA GLU A 20 9.91 16.20 -5.27
C GLU A 20 9.72 14.77 -4.74
N GLY A 21 10.49 14.37 -3.72
CA GLY A 21 10.30 13.12 -2.99
C GLY A 21 8.93 13.01 -2.32
N GLU A 22 8.47 14.06 -1.66
CA GLU A 22 7.14 14.12 -1.01
C GLU A 22 5.99 13.99 -2.02
N ARG A 23 6.07 14.69 -3.16
CA ARG A 23 5.04 14.63 -4.20
C ARG A 23 4.97 13.25 -4.88
N SER A 24 6.13 12.63 -5.12
CA SER A 24 6.22 11.26 -5.66
C SER A 24 5.65 10.25 -4.65
N ALA A 25 5.98 10.43 -3.36
CA ALA A 25 5.45 9.63 -2.29
C ALA A 25 3.91 9.69 -2.23
N ASP A 26 3.31 10.87 -2.35
CA ASP A 26 1.85 11.06 -2.28
C ASP A 26 1.09 10.34 -3.40
N LEU A 27 1.57 10.45 -4.65
CA LEU A 27 1.01 9.68 -5.77
C LEU A 27 1.21 8.18 -5.57
N GLY A 28 2.36 7.79 -5.03
CA GLY A 28 2.67 6.42 -4.65
C GLY A 28 1.69 5.83 -3.64
N ILE A 29 1.27 6.58 -2.61
CA ILE A 29 0.28 6.09 -1.63
C ILE A 29 -1.06 5.81 -2.29
N LEU A 30 -1.53 6.73 -3.14
CA LEU A 30 -2.85 6.59 -3.77
C LEU A 30 -2.89 5.35 -4.65
N LEU A 31 -1.84 5.15 -5.46
CA LEU A 31 -1.71 3.97 -6.31
C LEU A 31 -1.57 2.69 -5.46
N ALA A 32 -0.75 2.71 -4.42
CA ALA A 32 -0.56 1.60 -3.50
C ALA A 32 -1.88 1.18 -2.83
N ASP A 33 -2.66 2.13 -2.32
CA ASP A 33 -3.97 1.87 -1.72
C ASP A 33 -4.93 1.20 -2.71
N ALA A 34 -5.01 1.73 -3.94
CA ALA A 34 -5.86 1.17 -4.98
C ALA A 34 -5.45 -0.28 -5.35
N MET A 35 -4.15 -0.53 -5.50
CA MET A 35 -3.63 -1.86 -5.87
C MET A 35 -3.79 -2.88 -4.75
N ILE A 36 -3.45 -2.52 -3.50
CA ILE A 36 -3.63 -3.39 -2.33
C ILE A 36 -5.10 -3.77 -2.17
N TYR A 37 -6.00 -2.80 -2.32
CA TYR A 37 -7.44 -3.03 -2.25
C TYR A 37 -7.92 -4.00 -3.34
N ALA A 38 -7.50 -3.80 -4.59
CA ALA A 38 -7.89 -4.65 -5.70
C ALA A 38 -7.37 -6.09 -5.54
N ILE A 39 -6.10 -6.27 -5.18
CA ILE A 39 -5.49 -7.60 -4.96
C ILE A 39 -6.17 -8.29 -3.78
N GLY A 40 -6.37 -7.59 -2.66
CA GLY A 40 -7.05 -8.15 -1.49
C GLY A 40 -8.48 -8.59 -1.80
N PHE A 41 -9.23 -7.76 -2.54
CA PHE A 41 -10.60 -8.09 -2.96
C PHE A 41 -10.64 -9.31 -3.89
N ILE A 42 -9.80 -9.34 -4.94
CA ILE A 42 -9.74 -10.46 -5.88
C ILE A 42 -9.36 -11.76 -5.16
N SER A 43 -8.40 -11.69 -4.23
CA SER A 43 -8.00 -12.84 -3.40
C SER A 43 -9.19 -13.38 -2.59
N VAL A 44 -9.90 -12.51 -1.86
CA VAL A 44 -11.08 -12.96 -1.10
C VAL A 44 -12.14 -13.57 -2.01
N VAL A 45 -12.39 -12.99 -3.19
CA VAL A 45 -13.37 -13.52 -4.15
C VAL A 45 -12.95 -14.89 -4.68
N ILE A 46 -11.68 -15.10 -5.06
CA ILE A 46 -11.18 -16.40 -5.53
C ILE A 46 -11.33 -17.44 -4.41
N ALA A 47 -10.91 -17.11 -3.20
CA ALA A 47 -11.01 -18.02 -2.06
C ALA A 47 -12.46 -18.37 -1.72
N LEU A 48 -13.37 -17.40 -1.81
CA LEU A 48 -14.81 -17.64 -1.60
C LEU A 48 -15.42 -18.42 -2.76
N ALA A 49 -14.99 -18.24 -4.01
CA ALA A 49 -15.49 -18.99 -5.14
C ALA A 49 -15.18 -20.50 -5.01
N ASP A 50 -14.03 -20.85 -4.43
CA ASP A 50 -13.69 -22.25 -4.13
C ASP A 50 -14.54 -22.83 -2.99
N ILE A 51 -14.98 -22.00 -2.03
CA ILE A 51 -15.79 -22.42 -0.86
C ILE A 51 -17.29 -22.48 -1.20
N ALA A 52 -17.77 -21.49 -1.95
CA ALA A 52 -19.18 -21.19 -2.18
C ALA A 52 -19.65 -21.78 -3.51
N LEU A 53 -19.65 -23.12 -3.60
CA LEU A 53 -20.25 -23.85 -4.72
C LEU A 53 -21.78 -23.67 -4.79
N THR A 54 -22.40 -23.20 -3.70
CA THR A 54 -23.82 -22.87 -3.61
C THR A 54 -24.04 -21.52 -2.90
N ILE A 55 -25.22 -20.92 -3.11
CA ILE A 55 -25.61 -19.65 -2.46
C ILE A 55 -25.87 -19.85 -0.96
N ASN A 56 -26.13 -21.08 -0.50
CA ASN A 56 -26.45 -21.37 0.88
C ASN A 56 -25.16 -21.49 1.73
N PRO A 57 -24.91 -20.58 2.68
CA PRO A 57 -23.67 -20.58 3.48
C PRO A 57 -23.53 -21.79 4.41
N LEU A 58 -24.60 -22.55 4.65
CA LEU A 58 -24.55 -23.78 5.43
C LEU A 58 -23.93 -24.96 4.66
N ASP A 59 -23.96 -24.91 3.33
CA ASP A 59 -23.44 -25.97 2.45
C ASP A 59 -22.02 -25.68 1.97
N TRP A 60 -21.39 -24.62 2.50
CA TRP A 60 -20.04 -24.21 2.13
C TRP A 60 -18.99 -25.19 2.65
N ILE A 61 -18.12 -25.64 1.76
CA ILE A 61 -17.08 -26.63 2.09
C ILE A 61 -15.84 -25.88 2.56
N TRP A 62 -15.86 -25.46 3.83
CA TRP A 62 -14.76 -24.73 4.47
C TRP A 62 -13.44 -25.51 4.53
N SER A 63 -13.47 -26.85 4.36
CA SER A 63 -12.28 -27.70 4.33
C SER A 63 -11.51 -27.64 3.01
N GLU A 64 -12.16 -27.25 1.91
CA GLU A 64 -11.56 -27.17 0.58
C GLU A 64 -11.16 -25.74 0.20
N GLY A 65 -11.65 -24.76 0.95
CA GLY A 65 -11.34 -23.36 0.75
C GLY A 65 -9.87 -23.03 0.93
N ASP A 66 -9.37 -22.14 0.06
CA ASP A 66 -8.02 -21.61 0.19
C ASP A 66 -7.92 -20.59 1.35
N VAL A 67 -7.77 -21.11 2.57
CA VAL A 67 -7.69 -20.32 3.80
C VAL A 67 -6.52 -19.33 3.76
N ILE A 68 -5.43 -19.65 3.06
CA ILE A 68 -4.28 -18.76 2.91
C ILE A 68 -4.66 -17.54 2.08
N LEU A 69 -5.36 -17.76 0.97
CA LEU A 69 -5.79 -16.70 0.05
C LEU A 69 -6.90 -15.83 0.69
N LEU A 70 -7.82 -16.45 1.45
CA LEU A 70 -8.85 -15.74 2.21
C LEU A 70 -8.25 -14.86 3.32
N SER A 71 -7.39 -15.43 4.16
CA SER A 71 -6.77 -14.71 5.29
C SER A 71 -5.80 -13.62 4.82
N SER A 72 -4.98 -13.89 3.80
CA SER A 72 -4.06 -12.90 3.23
C SER A 72 -4.81 -11.79 2.50
N GLY A 73 -5.90 -12.11 1.79
CA GLY A 73 -6.77 -11.13 1.16
C GLY A 73 -7.46 -10.21 2.16
N ALA A 74 -8.00 -10.77 3.25
CA ALA A 74 -8.58 -10.00 4.35
C ALA A 74 -7.52 -9.12 5.06
N ALA A 75 -6.32 -9.64 5.28
CA ALA A 75 -5.21 -8.88 5.86
C ALA A 75 -4.76 -7.72 4.96
N LEU A 76 -4.69 -7.92 3.63
CA LEU A 76 -4.43 -6.84 2.68
C LEU A 76 -5.52 -5.78 2.70
N TRP A 77 -6.78 -6.20 2.79
CA TRP A 77 -7.88 -5.25 2.92
C TRP A 77 -7.72 -4.38 4.18
N ILE A 78 -7.34 -4.97 5.32
CA ILE A 78 -7.01 -4.21 6.54
C ILE A 78 -5.82 -3.26 6.31
N CYS A 79 -4.80 -3.69 5.56
CA CYS A 79 -3.66 -2.84 5.20
C CYS A 79 -4.10 -1.61 4.38
N SER A 80 -4.97 -1.78 3.37
CA SER A 80 -5.56 -0.66 2.62
C SER A 80 -6.36 0.27 3.53
N GLN A 81 -7.18 -0.26 4.43
CA GLN A 81 -7.90 0.57 5.41
C GLN A 81 -6.95 1.37 6.30
N SER A 82 -5.87 0.75 6.78
CA SER A 82 -4.86 1.42 7.59
C SER A 82 -4.10 2.52 6.83
N LEU A 83 -3.90 2.39 5.51
CA LEU A 83 -3.27 3.43 4.69
C LEU A 83 -4.21 4.62 4.49
N ASN A 84 -5.52 4.38 4.43
CA ASN A 84 -6.54 5.40 4.24
C ASN A 84 -7.20 5.88 5.54
N ASP A 85 -6.51 5.76 6.69
CA ASP A 85 -7.02 6.13 8.02
C ASP A 85 -8.42 5.60 8.34
N PHE A 86 -8.78 4.42 7.83
CA PHE A 86 -10.12 3.82 7.94
C PHE A 86 -11.26 4.69 7.41
N LYS A 87 -10.95 5.77 6.67
CA LYS A 87 -11.96 6.65 6.06
C LYS A 87 -12.90 5.83 5.19
N ARG A 88 -12.40 4.78 4.53
CA ARG A 88 -13.18 3.88 3.67
C ARG A 88 -14.32 3.15 4.41
N LEU A 89 -14.25 2.98 5.74
CA LEU A 89 -15.34 2.42 6.55
C LEU A 89 -16.47 3.43 6.83
N LEU A 90 -16.18 4.73 6.75
CA LEU A 90 -17.19 5.76 6.99
C LEU A 90 -18.09 5.89 5.76
N PRO A 91 -19.42 5.90 5.91
CA PRO A 91 -20.33 6.22 4.83
C PRO A 91 -20.03 7.58 4.19
N LEU A 92 -20.35 7.75 2.90
CA LEU A 92 -20.07 8.99 2.16
C LEU A 92 -20.66 10.25 2.84
N TRP A 93 -21.87 10.14 3.39
CA TRP A 93 -22.53 11.24 4.10
C TRP A 93 -21.77 11.66 5.37
N LEU A 94 -21.22 10.69 6.12
CA LEU A 94 -20.47 10.96 7.34
C LEU A 94 -19.12 11.60 7.01
N ARG A 95 -18.49 11.19 5.91
CA ARG A 95 -17.27 11.85 5.40
C ARG A 95 -17.53 13.30 4.99
N MET A 96 -18.64 13.54 4.29
CA MET A 96 -19.06 14.89 3.90
C MET A 96 -19.35 15.76 5.13
N ALA A 97 -20.05 15.22 6.13
CA ALA A 97 -20.33 15.92 7.38
C ALA A 97 -19.05 16.29 8.16
N LEU A 98 -18.06 15.38 8.16
CA LEU A 98 -16.76 15.58 8.81
C LEU A 98 -15.75 16.37 7.96
N LYS A 99 -16.13 16.84 6.76
CA LYS A 99 -15.24 17.50 5.78
C LYS A 99 -13.93 16.74 5.54
N MET A 100 -13.99 15.40 5.59
CA MET A 100 -12.81 14.55 5.40
C MET A 100 -12.47 14.44 3.91
N GLY A 101 -11.22 14.76 3.55
CA GLY A 101 -10.70 14.57 2.19
C GLY A 101 -10.82 13.10 1.73
N ILE A 102 -11.16 12.91 0.45
CA ILE A 102 -11.50 11.62 -0.19
C ILE A 102 -10.29 10.66 -0.22
N GLY A 103 -9.08 11.21 -0.31
CA GLY A 103 -7.83 10.45 -0.38
C GLY A 103 -7.11 10.29 0.96
N PRO A 104 -6.06 9.44 0.97
CA PRO A 104 -5.09 9.42 2.06
C PRO A 104 -4.49 10.81 2.25
N LYS A 105 -4.16 11.16 3.51
CA LYS A 105 -3.48 12.43 3.81
C LYS A 105 -2.12 12.47 3.11
N ALA A 106 -1.71 13.64 2.64
CA ALA A 106 -0.37 13.89 2.11
C ALA A 106 0.70 13.52 3.15
N PHE A 107 1.91 13.20 2.70
CA PHE A 107 3.04 12.81 3.54
C PHE A 107 3.42 13.93 4.52
N SER A 108 3.46 15.18 4.05
CA SER A 108 3.78 16.38 4.84
C SER A 108 2.76 16.65 5.96
N ASP A 109 1.50 16.23 5.77
CA ASP A 109 0.39 16.51 6.70
C ASP A 109 0.25 15.44 7.81
N GLN A 110 1.14 14.44 7.82
CA GLN A 110 1.11 13.33 8.77
C GLN A 110 2.11 13.54 9.91
N SER A 111 1.74 13.07 11.10
CA SER A 111 2.71 12.97 12.19
C SER A 111 3.80 11.94 11.86
N LYS A 112 5.02 12.14 12.38
CA LYS A 112 6.14 11.19 12.22
C LYS A 112 5.74 9.75 12.61
N SER A 113 4.86 9.58 13.62
CA SER A 113 4.34 8.27 14.02
C SER A 113 3.36 7.66 13.02
N ALA A 114 2.53 8.47 12.35
CA ALA A 114 1.62 8.03 11.29
C ALA A 114 2.38 7.63 10.03
N GLN A 115 3.39 8.42 9.63
CA GLN A 115 4.27 8.10 8.50
C GLN A 115 4.96 6.74 8.70
N ARG A 116 5.55 6.51 9.89
CA ARG A 116 6.20 5.25 10.23
C ARG A 116 5.23 4.06 10.21
N ARG A 117 4.02 4.22 10.74
CA ARG A 117 2.98 3.18 10.69
C ARG A 117 2.64 2.81 9.26
N ARG A 118 2.40 3.80 8.38
CA ARG A 118 2.05 3.55 6.97
C ARG A 118 3.19 2.93 6.19
N ALA A 119 4.44 3.36 6.44
CA ALA A 119 5.61 2.71 5.87
C ALA A 119 5.69 1.22 6.26
N THR A 120 5.48 0.89 7.54
CA THR A 120 5.39 -0.52 7.99
C THR A 120 4.22 -1.26 7.32
N THR A 121 3.05 -0.63 7.19
CA THR A 121 1.90 -1.22 6.49
C THR A 121 2.23 -1.55 5.03
N LEU A 122 2.99 -0.72 4.33
CA LEU A 122 3.43 -1.01 2.95
C LEU A 122 4.35 -2.24 2.88
N ILE A 123 5.25 -2.41 3.85
CA ILE A 123 6.11 -3.60 3.93
C ILE A 123 5.29 -4.86 4.19
N ILE A 124 4.35 -4.80 5.15
CA ILE A 124 3.45 -5.93 5.44
C ILE A 124 2.59 -6.26 4.22
N ALA A 125 2.03 -5.25 3.55
CA ALA A 125 1.24 -5.44 2.33
C ALA A 125 2.07 -6.04 1.19
N SER A 126 3.34 -5.67 1.06
CA SER A 126 4.26 -6.31 0.11
C SER A 126 4.42 -7.81 0.40
N LEU A 127 4.70 -8.18 1.65
CA LEU A 127 4.84 -9.59 2.06
C LEU A 127 3.56 -10.40 1.81
N LEU A 128 2.40 -9.85 2.18
CA LEU A 128 1.10 -10.48 1.93
C LEU A 128 0.82 -10.64 0.42
N SER A 129 1.18 -9.64 -0.38
CA SER A 129 1.05 -9.71 -1.83
C SER A 129 1.92 -10.81 -2.44
N ILE A 130 3.15 -11.01 -1.93
CA ILE A 130 4.02 -12.12 -2.34
C ILE A 130 3.38 -13.47 -2.02
N ILE A 131 2.82 -13.63 -0.83
CA ILE A 131 2.13 -14.87 -0.41
C ILE A 131 0.95 -15.17 -1.34
N ILE A 132 0.14 -14.16 -1.67
CA ILE A 132 -0.99 -14.32 -2.60
C ILE A 132 -0.50 -14.65 -4.00
N GLY A 133 0.53 -13.96 -4.50
CA GLY A 133 1.12 -14.24 -5.80
C GLY A 133 1.62 -15.68 -5.90
N TRP A 134 2.34 -16.15 -4.87
CA TRP A 134 2.82 -17.54 -4.78
C TRP A 134 1.67 -18.56 -4.71
N ARG A 135 0.60 -18.24 -3.98
CA ARG A 135 -0.53 -19.16 -3.89
C ARG A 135 -1.30 -19.22 -5.21
N ILE A 136 -1.50 -18.08 -5.87
CA ILE A 136 -2.14 -18.00 -7.20
C ILE A 136 -1.31 -18.72 -8.27
N SER A 137 0.02 -18.66 -8.22
CA SER A 137 0.86 -19.39 -9.18
C SER A 137 0.79 -20.91 -9.02
N ASN A 138 0.36 -21.40 -7.86
CA ASN A 138 0.21 -22.83 -7.57
C ASN A 138 -1.23 -23.33 -7.67
N LEU A 139 -2.21 -22.47 -8.00
CA LEU A 139 -3.55 -22.91 -8.32
C LEU A 139 -3.52 -23.67 -9.64
N GLY A 140 -4.29 -24.76 -9.75
CA GLY A 140 -4.32 -25.63 -10.93
C GLY A 140 -4.87 -25.00 -12.22
N GLY A 141 -5.11 -23.68 -12.24
CA GLY A 141 -5.62 -22.93 -13.38
C GLY A 141 -4.88 -21.60 -13.59
N ASN A 142 -4.68 -21.23 -14.85
CA ASN A 142 -4.02 -19.97 -15.20
C ASN A 142 -5.01 -18.81 -15.21
N ILE A 143 -4.83 -17.86 -14.28
CA ILE A 143 -5.54 -16.58 -14.30
C ILE A 143 -4.74 -15.60 -15.15
N VAL A 144 -5.18 -15.36 -16.38
CA VAL A 144 -4.50 -14.51 -17.36
C VAL A 144 -5.19 -13.15 -17.46
N THR A 145 -4.40 -12.08 -17.45
CA THR A 145 -4.90 -10.72 -17.68
C THR A 145 -5.32 -10.50 -19.13
N ARG A 146 -6.07 -9.43 -19.42
CA ARG A 146 -6.47 -9.08 -20.79
C ARG A 146 -5.29 -8.88 -21.76
N VAL A 147 -4.09 -8.64 -21.23
CA VAL A 147 -2.85 -8.40 -22.01
C VAL A 147 -2.06 -9.70 -22.22
N GLY A 148 -2.56 -10.85 -21.75
CA GLY A 148 -1.88 -12.14 -21.90
C GLY A 148 -0.83 -12.44 -20.83
N ILE A 149 -0.67 -11.57 -19.82
CA ILE A 149 0.27 -11.76 -18.72
C ILE A 149 -0.44 -12.51 -17.59
N GLU A 150 0.20 -13.51 -16.99
CA GLU A 150 -0.34 -14.22 -15.84
C GLU A 150 -0.44 -13.29 -14.62
N PHE A 151 -1.57 -13.38 -13.91
CA PHE A 151 -1.94 -12.42 -12.89
C PHE A 151 -0.95 -12.37 -11.72
N HIS A 152 -0.30 -13.50 -11.38
CA HIS A 152 0.68 -13.53 -10.30
C HIS A 152 1.92 -12.66 -10.59
N PHE A 153 2.33 -12.48 -11.86
CA PHE A 153 3.41 -11.55 -12.21
C PHE A 153 3.04 -10.10 -11.92
N VAL A 154 1.79 -9.72 -12.16
CA VAL A 154 1.28 -8.39 -11.82
C VAL A 154 1.32 -8.18 -10.31
N ILE A 155 0.93 -9.19 -9.53
CA ILE A 155 0.99 -9.13 -8.07
C ILE A 155 2.43 -8.98 -7.59
N TYR A 156 3.39 -9.71 -8.16
CA TYR A 156 4.80 -9.56 -7.81
C TYR A 156 5.36 -8.18 -8.16
N ALA A 157 5.00 -7.63 -9.32
CA ALA A 157 5.39 -6.27 -9.68
C ALA A 157 4.85 -5.23 -8.67
N VAL A 158 3.59 -5.37 -8.26
CA VAL A 158 3.00 -4.52 -7.21
C VAL A 158 3.72 -4.73 -5.88
N ALA A 159 4.02 -5.97 -5.48
CA ALA A 159 4.71 -6.26 -4.23
C ALA A 159 6.11 -5.60 -4.18
N VAL A 160 6.86 -5.64 -5.27
CA VAL A 160 8.15 -4.94 -5.39
C VAL A 160 7.95 -3.44 -5.29
N GLY A 161 6.97 -2.87 -5.99
CA GLY A 161 6.64 -1.44 -5.90
C GLY A 161 6.30 -0.99 -4.48
N LEU A 162 5.50 -1.77 -3.75
CA LEU A 162 5.15 -1.52 -2.35
C LEU A 162 6.37 -1.57 -1.43
N LEU A 163 7.27 -2.52 -1.66
CA LEU A 163 8.52 -2.66 -0.89
C LEU A 163 9.43 -1.44 -1.11
N LEU A 164 9.64 -1.06 -2.38
CA LEU A 164 10.43 0.11 -2.74
C LEU A 164 9.85 1.40 -2.16
N LEU A 165 8.53 1.59 -2.25
CA LEU A 165 7.85 2.75 -1.67
C LEU A 165 8.00 2.78 -0.14
N GLY A 166 7.79 1.64 0.54
CA GLY A 166 7.98 1.54 1.99
C GLY A 166 9.42 1.84 2.42
N MET A 167 10.42 1.33 1.71
CA MET A 167 11.84 1.64 1.97
C MET A 167 12.17 3.10 1.71
N HIS A 168 11.65 3.68 0.63
CA HIS A 168 11.82 5.10 0.31
C HIS A 168 11.28 5.99 1.44
N TRP A 169 10.12 5.64 1.99
CA TRP A 169 9.53 6.33 3.13
C TRP A 169 10.36 6.24 4.40
N PHE A 170 10.88 5.05 4.72
CA PHE A 170 11.80 4.90 5.85
C PHE A 170 13.06 5.75 5.69
N ARG A 171 13.57 5.90 4.45
CA ARG A 171 14.71 6.76 4.15
C ARG A 171 14.39 8.24 4.37
N ILE A 172 13.24 8.74 3.89
CA ILE A 172 12.80 10.13 4.12
C ILE A 172 12.67 10.42 5.62
N ILE A 173 11.96 9.55 6.36
CA ILE A 173 11.78 9.70 7.82
C ILE A 173 13.13 9.70 8.58
N GLY A 174 14.13 8.96 8.07
CA GLY A 174 15.48 8.92 8.63
C GLY A 174 16.31 10.18 8.35
N SER A 175 16.11 10.81 7.18
CA SER A 175 16.83 12.00 6.75
C SER A 175 16.48 13.25 7.58
N ASP A 176 15.22 13.38 8.01
CA ASP A 176 14.80 14.50 8.88
C ASP A 176 15.48 14.51 10.25
N ARG A 177 16.00 13.36 10.71
CA ARG A 177 16.69 13.27 12.01
C ARG A 177 18.10 13.83 11.96
N THR A 178 18.71 13.93 10.79
CA THR A 178 20.09 14.41 10.66
C THR A 178 20.15 15.93 10.75
N ILE A 179 19.11 16.64 10.29
CA ILE A 179 19.07 18.11 10.29
C ILE A 179 18.89 18.67 11.72
N GLU A 180 18.06 18.03 12.57
CA GLU A 180 17.90 18.46 13.98
C GLU A 180 19.18 18.27 14.82
N GLN A 181 20.15 17.46 14.36
CA GLN A 181 21.36 17.16 15.11
C GLN A 181 22.52 18.14 14.85
N PHE A 182 22.43 18.96 13.79
CA PHE A 182 23.41 20.01 13.47
C PHE A 182 23.03 21.40 14.02
N ASP A 183 21.89 21.52 14.70
CA ASP A 183 21.40 22.77 15.31
C ASP A 183 21.65 22.82 16.84
N ARG A 184 22.73 22.18 17.31
CA ARG A 184 23.21 22.21 18.70
C ARG A 184 24.68 22.60 18.81
#